data_AF-A0A6V7JDA6-F1
#
_entry.id   AF-A0A6V7JDA6-F1
#
_cell.length_a   1.000
_cell.length_b   1.000
_cell.length_c   1.000
_cell.angle_alpha   90.00
_cell.angle_beta   90.00
_cell.angle_gamma   90.00
#
_symmetry.space_group_name_H-M   'P 1'
#
loop_
_entity.id
_entity.type
_entity.pdbx_description
1 polymer ?
#
loop_
_entity_poly.entity_id
_entity_poly.type
_entity_poly.pdbx_seq_one_letter_code
_entity_poly.pdbx_strand_id
1 'polypeptide(L)' 'HQECECERHTCGERCEKCCPMYNQVPWKQGTSGKGFHCEKCNCNGHAASCRYDEEIAERHMSMDIRGKYRGGGVCINCT' A
#
# COMPACT_ATOMS: atom_id res chain seq x y z
N HIS A 1 -5.37 10.74 25.17
CA HIS A 1 -4.89 9.86 24.10
C HIS A 1 -5.01 10.68 22.81
N GLN A 2 -3.90 11.10 22.21
CA GLN A 2 -3.94 11.78 20.90
C GLN A 2 -3.64 10.70 19.86
N GLU A 3 -4.67 10.29 19.13
CA GLU A 3 -4.55 9.49 17.93
C GLU A 3 -3.95 10.39 16.83
N CYS A 4 -2.99 9.89 16.06
CA CYS A 4 -2.42 10.66 14.97
C CYS A 4 -3.45 10.85 13.84
N GLU A 5 -3.61 12.08 13.34
CA GLU A 5 -4.32 12.32 12.08
C GLU A 5 -3.42 11.88 10.91
N CYS A 6 -3.56 10.62 10.49
CA CYS A 6 -2.68 10.04 9.49
C CYS A 6 -2.90 10.61 8.08
N GLU A 7 -1.79 10.99 7.45
CA GLU A 7 -1.76 11.47 6.07
C GLU A 7 -1.19 10.41 5.12
N ARG A 8 -1.17 10.71 3.81
CA ARG A 8 -0.47 9.92 2.77
C ARG A 8 -0.84 8.43 2.76
N HIS A 9 -2.11 8.16 3.07
CA HIS A 9 -2.70 6.81 3.11
C HIS A 9 -2.02 5.86 4.10
N THR A 10 -1.46 6.43 5.16
CA THR A 10 -1.07 5.69 6.36
C THR A 10 -2.27 5.59 7.31
N CYS A 11 -2.28 4.53 8.11
CA CYS A 11 -3.33 4.17 9.05
C CYS A 11 -2.67 3.58 10.31
N GLY A 12 -3.45 3.43 11.39
CA GLY A 12 -2.94 2.95 12.69
C GLY A 12 -2.81 4.10 13.69
N GLU A 13 -2.70 3.77 14.98
CA GLU A 13 -2.68 4.76 16.07
C GLU A 13 -1.53 5.77 15.91
N ARG A 14 -0.44 5.32 15.28
CA ARG A 14 0.80 6.08 15.07
C ARG A 14 1.17 6.14 13.58
N CYS A 15 0.21 5.89 12.69
CA CYS A 15 0.43 5.88 11.24
C CYS A 15 1.50 4.86 10.78
N GLU A 16 1.61 3.76 11.52
CA GLU A 16 2.66 2.74 11.41
C GLU A 16 2.40 1.68 10.33
N LYS A 17 1.30 1.80 9.59
CA LYS A 17 0.96 0.90 8.49
C LYS A 17 0.28 1.64 7.34
N CYS A 18 0.23 1.01 6.18
CA CYS A 18 -0.58 1.49 5.08
C CYS A 18 -2.05 1.14 5.28
N CYS A 19 -2.93 2.00 4.78
CA CYS A 19 -4.37 1.74 4.79
C CYS A 19 -4.71 0.52 3.91
N PRO A 20 -5.88 -0.13 4.10
CA PRO A 20 -6.18 -1.44 3.51
C PRO A 20 -5.97 -1.57 1.99
N MET A 21 -6.25 -0.54 1.20
CA MET A 21 -6.07 -0.55 -0.27
C MET A 21 -4.72 -0.01 -0.75
N TYR A 22 -3.79 0.33 0.15
CA TYR A 22 -2.57 1.07 -0.16
C TYR A 22 -1.30 0.28 0.12
N ASN A 23 -1.31 -1.02 -0.23
CA ASN A 23 -0.19 -1.93 0.03
C ASN A 23 0.55 -2.35 -1.26
N GLN A 24 0.60 -1.47 -2.28
CA GLN A 24 1.37 -1.75 -3.50
C GLN A 24 2.88 -1.77 -3.23
N VAL A 25 3.34 -1.01 -2.23
CA VAL A 25 4.72 -0.94 -1.75
C VAL A 25 4.74 -1.15 -0.23
N PRO A 26 5.84 -1.66 0.35
CA PRO A 26 5.90 -1.87 1.80
C PRO A 26 5.98 -0.52 2.52
N TRP A 27 5.30 -0.40 3.65
CA TRP A 27 5.36 0.81 4.48
C TRP A 27 6.81 1.11 4.92
N LYS A 28 7.17 2.40 4.94
CA LYS A 28 8.46 2.87 5.47
C LYS A 28 8.27 4.16 6.25
N GLN A 29 9.13 4.38 7.25
CA GLN A 29 9.22 5.68 7.92
C GLN A 29 9.64 6.76 6.91
N GLY A 30 8.93 7.89 6.92
CA GLY A 30 9.36 9.07 6.18
C GLY A 30 10.68 9.63 6.73
N THR A 31 11.44 10.31 5.88
CA THR A 31 12.64 11.07 6.32
C THR A 31 12.30 12.55 6.38
N SER A 32 13.07 13.35 7.14
CA SER A 32 12.80 14.77 7.41
C SER A 32 12.67 15.67 6.17
N GLY A 33 13.03 15.19 4.97
CA GLY A 33 12.86 15.92 3.70
C GLY A 33 11.97 15.23 2.66
N LYS A 34 11.59 13.96 2.87
CA LYS A 34 10.73 13.20 1.94
C LYS A 34 9.81 12.29 2.74
N GLY A 35 8.53 12.64 2.76
CA GLY A 35 7.48 11.79 3.34
C GLY A 35 7.27 10.55 2.49
N PHE A 36 7.24 9.38 3.13
CA PHE A 36 6.77 8.16 2.51
C PHE A 36 5.26 8.26 2.26
N HIS A 37 4.77 7.71 1.15
CA HIS A 37 3.34 7.58 0.89
C HIS A 37 3.03 6.14 0.48
N CYS A 38 1.92 5.64 0.99
CA CYS A 38 1.43 4.32 0.65
C CYS A 38 0.77 4.36 -0.74
N GLU A 39 1.11 3.39 -1.59
CA GLU A 39 0.61 3.34 -2.97
C GLU A 39 -0.58 2.39 -3.10
N LYS A 40 -1.61 2.83 -3.84
CA LYS A 40 -2.86 2.09 -4.04
C LYS A 40 -2.62 0.83 -4.88
N CYS A 41 -3.16 -0.30 -4.43
CA CYS A 41 -3.19 -1.53 -5.21
C CYS A 41 -4.15 -1.44 -6.39
N ASN A 42 -3.81 -2.09 -7.51
CA ASN A 42 -4.72 -2.25 -8.63
C ASN A 42 -5.50 -3.56 -8.53
N CYS A 43 -6.70 -3.50 -7.95
CA CYS A 43 -7.63 -4.64 -7.90
C CYS A 43 -8.77 -4.52 -8.91
N ASN A 44 -8.69 -3.60 -9.87
CA ASN A 44 -9.72 -3.34 -10.89
C ASN A 44 -11.15 -3.16 -10.32
N GLY A 45 -11.28 -2.69 -9.07
CA GLY A 45 -12.57 -2.51 -8.41
C GLY A 45 -13.16 -3.76 -7.73
N HIS A 46 -12.46 -4.89 -7.77
CA HIS A 46 -12.94 -6.18 -7.25
C HIS A 46 -12.55 -6.48 -5.80
N ALA A 47 -11.78 -5.60 -5.15
CA ALA A 47 -11.39 -5.78 -3.76
C ALA A 47 -11.33 -4.44 -3.01
N ALA A 48 -11.62 -4.49 -1.72
CA ALA A 48 -11.56 -3.36 -0.78
C ALA A 48 -10.32 -3.40 0.13
N SER A 49 -9.47 -4.42 -0.01
CA SER A 49 -8.18 -4.49 0.66
C SER A 49 -7.16 -5.29 -0.16
N CYS A 50 -5.89 -5.03 0.11
CA CYS A 50 -4.76 -5.77 -0.42
C CYS A 50 -3.67 -5.88 0.65
N ARG A 51 -2.77 -6.85 0.50
CA ARG A 51 -1.53 -6.95 1.27
C ARG A 51 -0.32 -6.78 0.35
N TYR A 52 0.80 -6.34 0.91
CA TYR A 52 2.07 -6.39 0.21
C TYR A 52 2.65 -7.80 0.29
N ASP A 53 3.30 -8.23 -0.79
CA ASP A 53 4.02 -9.49 -0.90
C ASP A 53 5.34 -9.26 -1.66
N GLU A 54 6.46 -9.55 -0.99
CA GLU A 54 7.80 -9.30 -1.52
C GLU A 54 8.13 -10.19 -2.73
N GLU A 55 7.72 -11.46 -2.71
CA GLU A 55 7.94 -12.40 -3.81
C GLU A 55 7.21 -11.96 -5.08
N ILE A 56 5.99 -11.41 -4.92
CA ILE A 56 5.21 -10.82 -6.02
C ILE A 56 5.91 -9.58 -6.59
N ALA A 57 6.52 -8.77 -5.73
CA ALA A 57 7.27 -7.58 -6.15
C ALA A 57 8.53 -7.94 -6.93
N GLU A 58 9.34 -8.86 -6.41
CA GLU A 58 10.58 -9.33 -7.05
C GLU A 58 10.31 -9.99 -8.40
N ARG A 59 9.20 -10.72 -8.52
CA ARG A 59 8.78 -11.36 -9.79
C ARG A 59 8.07 -10.43 -10.76
N HIS A 60 7.85 -9.17 -10.41
CA HIS A 60 7.09 -8.22 -11.23
C HIS A 60 5.69 -8.73 -11.59
N MET A 61 4.97 -9.32 -10.62
CA MET A 61 3.65 -9.93 -10.85
C MET A 61 2.47 -9.08 -10.36
N SER A 62 2.72 -7.92 -9.71
CA SER A 62 1.67 -6.96 -9.35
C SER A 62 1.71 -5.74 -10.27
N MET A 63 0.54 -5.36 -10.77
CA MET A 63 0.36 -4.19 -11.62
C MET A 63 -0.03 -2.97 -10.76
N ASP A 64 0.60 -1.84 -10.99
CA ASP A 64 0.22 -0.57 -10.37
C ASP A 64 -1.03 0.05 -11.03
N ILE A 65 -1.53 1.15 -10.47
CA ILE A 65 -2.69 1.88 -11.02
C ILE A 65 -2.44 2.53 -12.40
N ARG A 66 -1.18 2.53 -12.86
CA ARG A 66 -0.77 3.08 -14.17
C ARG A 66 -0.55 1.97 -15.21
N GLY A 67 -0.86 0.72 -14.87
CA GLY A 67 -0.72 -0.42 -15.76
C GLY A 67 0.70 -0.99 -15.85
N LYS A 68 1.61 -0.63 -14.95
CA LYS A 68 3.00 -1.13 -14.94
C LYS A 68 3.18 -2.22 -13.90
N TYR A 69 3.92 -3.27 -14.24
CA TYR A 69 4.26 -4.36 -13.33
C TYR A 69 5.36 -3.96 -12.34
N ARG A 70 4.95 -3.30 -11.25
CA ARG A 70 5.82 -2.74 -10.20
C ARG A 70 5.13 -2.81 -8.85
N GLY A 71 5.88 -3.19 -7.82
CA GLY A 71 5.35 -3.38 -6.46
C GLY A 71 4.79 -4.79 -6.24
N GLY A 72 4.21 -5.03 -5.07
CA GLY A 72 3.85 -6.36 -4.57
C GLY A 72 2.42 -6.46 -4.05
N GLY A 73 1.52 -5.60 -4.52
CA GLY A 73 0.12 -5.61 -4.07
C GLY A 73 -0.62 -6.89 -4.47
N VAL A 74 -1.18 -7.60 -3.49
CA VAL A 74 -2.03 -8.79 -3.68
C VAL A 74 -3.42 -8.48 -3.12
N CYS A 75 -4.41 -8.49 -4.01
CA CYS A 75 -5.81 -8.25 -3.67
C CYS A 75 -6.36 -9.37 -2.79
N ILE A 76 -7.15 -9.01 -1.79
CA ILE A 76 -7.76 -9.96 -0.85
C ILE A 76 -9.26 -10.01 -1.12
N ASN A 77 -9.82 -11.21 -1.19
CA ASN A 77 -11.26 -11.47 -1.41
C ASN A 77 -11.82 -10.78 -2.66
N CYS A 78 -11.20 -11.03 -3.82
CA CYS A 78 -11.75 -10.55 -5.09
C CYS A 78 -13.16 -11.11 -5.35
N THR A 79 -14.09 -10.26 -5.78
CA THR A 79 -15.47 -10.60 -6.16
C THR A 79 -15.74 -10.46 -7.64
#